data_AF-T0ZPJ1-F1
#
_entry.id   AF-T0ZPJ1-F1
#
_cell.length_a   1.000
_cell.length_b   1.000
_cell.length_c   1.000
_cell.angle_alpha   90.00
_cell.angle_beta   90.00
_cell.angle_gamma   90.00
#
_symmetry.space_group_name_H-M   'P 1'
#
loop_
_entity.id
_entity.type
_entity.pdbx_description
1 polymer ?
#
loop_
_entity_poly.entity_id
_entity_poly.type
_entity_poly.pdbx_seq_one_letter_code
_entity_poly.pdbx_strand_id
1 'polypeptide(L)'
;MIDAAKRASAKRITAVCPYYGYSRQDRKASGREPITAKLVADVLATAGADRIITLDLHSGQIQGFFDGPVDHLTAMPVLIDYLKANHTADTVIVAPDAGRVKVASRFSLYLDMELAFVHKRRPRGKANVVEALDVVGDVAGKRCVIIDDMIDTAGTICAAAELLISQGAAEVWAMATHGILSDPATKRLEESPISKVVITNTLPLL
;
A
#
# COMPACT_ATOMS: atom_id res chain seq x y z
N MET A 1 10.76 25.38 -4.47
CA MET A 1 11.49 24.79 -5.62
C MET A 1 10.73 25.01 -6.92
N ILE A 2 9.49 24.53 -7.06
CA ILE A 2 8.68 24.66 -8.29
C ILE A 2 8.50 26.13 -8.71
N ASP A 3 7.95 26.99 -7.85
CA ASP A 3 7.75 28.42 -8.16
C ASP A 3 9.06 29.13 -8.53
N ALA A 4 10.14 28.84 -7.81
CA ALA A 4 11.47 29.38 -8.12
C ALA A 4 11.95 28.97 -9.53
N ALA A 5 11.77 27.69 -9.92
CA ALA A 5 12.10 27.23 -11.27
C ALA A 5 11.25 27.93 -12.34
N LYS A 6 9.95 28.14 -12.06
CA LYS A 6 9.04 28.86 -12.97
C LYS A 6 9.46 30.32 -13.16
N ARG A 7 9.80 31.03 -12.08
CA ARG A 7 10.33 32.40 -12.13
C ARG A 7 11.70 32.49 -12.78
N ALA A 8 12.51 31.45 -12.67
CA ALA A 8 13.76 31.28 -13.41
C ALA A 8 13.54 30.85 -14.87
N SER A 9 12.33 30.96 -15.41
CA SER A 9 11.98 30.72 -16.81
C SER A 9 12.20 29.27 -17.28
N ALA A 10 12.05 28.30 -16.39
CA ALA A 10 12.06 26.89 -16.79
C ALA A 10 10.95 26.63 -17.83
N LYS A 11 11.31 25.99 -18.95
CA LYS A 11 10.36 25.64 -20.04
C LYS A 11 9.29 24.64 -19.59
N ARG A 12 9.65 23.71 -18.70
CA ARG A 12 8.77 22.67 -18.17
C ARG A 12 9.24 22.21 -16.81
N ILE A 13 8.32 21.99 -15.88
CA ILE A 13 8.57 21.56 -14.51
C ILE A 13 7.77 20.28 -14.25
N THR A 14 8.46 19.23 -13.84
CA THR A 14 7.83 17.96 -13.46
C THR A 14 8.09 17.70 -11.99
N ALA A 15 7.01 17.58 -11.20
CA ALA A 15 7.09 17.19 -9.81
C ALA A 15 7.22 15.67 -9.72
N VAL A 16 8.41 15.19 -9.35
CA VAL A 16 8.64 13.77 -9.08
C VAL A 16 8.40 13.53 -7.60
N CYS A 17 7.30 12.85 -7.28
CA CYS A 17 6.85 12.55 -5.92
C CYS A 17 6.77 11.03 -5.76
N PRO A 18 7.89 10.34 -5.46
CA PRO A 18 7.90 8.87 -5.36
C PRO A 18 6.83 8.32 -4.41
N TYR A 19 6.61 9.01 -3.28
CA TYR A 19 5.45 8.84 -2.43
C TYR A 19 4.58 10.11 -2.47
N TYR A 20 3.33 9.98 -2.91
CA TYR A 20 2.37 11.08 -2.86
C TYR A 20 1.70 11.13 -1.49
N GLY A 21 2.21 12.02 -0.63
CA GLY A 21 1.62 12.30 0.68
C GLY A 21 0.14 12.70 0.59
N TYR A 22 -0.61 12.49 1.67
CA TYR A 22 -2.05 12.74 1.75
C TYR A 22 -2.93 11.91 0.79
N SER A 23 -2.38 10.95 0.05
CA SER A 23 -3.12 10.09 -0.88
C SER A 23 -4.28 9.31 -0.23
N ARG A 24 -4.24 9.06 1.08
CA ARG A 24 -5.34 8.43 1.84
C ARG A 24 -6.56 9.34 2.04
N GLN A 25 -6.40 10.66 1.92
CA GLN A 25 -7.49 11.65 2.04
C GLN A 25 -8.01 12.02 0.65
N ASP A 26 -8.45 11.01 -0.10
CA ASP A 26 -8.90 11.10 -1.50
C ASP A 26 -10.41 11.33 -1.66
N ARG A 27 -11.16 11.28 -0.56
CA ARG A 27 -12.60 11.53 -0.53
C ARG A 27 -13.01 12.03 0.84
N LYS A 28 -14.24 12.56 0.94
CA LYS A 28 -14.87 12.83 2.24
C LYS A 28 -15.44 11.53 2.79
N ALA A 29 -14.76 10.93 3.78
CA ALA A 29 -15.26 9.74 4.45
C ALA A 29 -16.39 10.10 5.41
N SER A 30 -16.32 11.28 6.02
CA SER A 30 -17.39 11.85 6.83
C SER A 30 -17.71 13.31 6.46
N GLY A 31 -18.77 13.85 7.06
CA GLY A 31 -19.20 15.22 6.83
C GLY A 31 -18.14 16.23 7.26
N ARG A 32 -17.87 17.24 6.41
CA ARG A 32 -16.98 18.38 6.68
C ARG A 32 -15.48 18.05 6.79
N GLU A 33 -15.05 16.92 6.24
CA GLU A 33 -13.63 16.61 6.03
C GLU A 33 -13.06 17.25 4.75
N PRO A 34 -11.75 17.53 4.70
CA PRO A 34 -11.06 17.94 3.47
C PRO A 34 -10.81 16.76 2.53
N ILE A 35 -10.64 17.05 1.23
CA ILE A 35 -10.03 16.14 0.26
C ILE A 35 -8.59 16.61 0.03
N THR A 36 -7.72 16.31 0.99
CA THR A 36 -6.38 16.91 1.03
C THR A 36 -5.50 16.46 -0.15
N ALA A 37 -5.72 15.26 -0.70
CA ALA A 37 -5.03 14.83 -1.91
C ALA A 37 -5.29 15.78 -3.10
N LYS A 38 -6.51 16.32 -3.22
CA LYS A 38 -6.89 17.33 -4.23
C LYS A 38 -6.26 18.68 -3.94
N LEU A 39 -6.27 19.11 -2.67
CA LEU A 39 -5.60 20.34 -2.26
C LEU A 39 -4.11 20.31 -2.61
N VAL A 40 -3.41 19.20 -2.38
CA VAL A 40 -1.99 19.04 -2.75
C VAL A 40 -1.80 19.18 -4.26
N ALA A 41 -2.68 18.58 -5.07
CA ALA A 41 -2.63 18.71 -6.53
C ALA A 41 -2.81 20.17 -6.97
N ASP A 42 -3.74 20.90 -6.34
CA ASP A 42 -3.99 22.32 -6.59
C ASP A 42 -2.80 23.19 -6.21
N VAL A 43 -2.15 22.89 -5.09
CA VAL A 43 -0.94 23.60 -4.66
C VAL A 43 0.21 23.36 -5.65
N LEU A 44 0.41 22.12 -6.11
CA LEU A 44 1.44 21.80 -7.11
C LEU A 44 1.16 22.51 -8.44
N ALA A 45 -0.07 22.50 -8.92
CA ALA A 45 -0.49 23.22 -10.13
C ALA A 45 -0.27 24.73 -9.98
N THR A 46 -0.73 25.31 -8.86
CA THR A 46 -0.60 26.75 -8.56
C THR A 46 0.87 27.17 -8.49
N ALA A 47 1.73 26.36 -7.86
CA ALA A 47 3.17 26.60 -7.82
C ALA A 47 3.81 26.55 -9.22
N GLY A 48 3.19 25.86 -10.18
CA GLY A 48 3.61 25.82 -11.57
C GLY A 48 4.14 24.46 -12.05
N ALA A 49 3.75 23.35 -11.42
CA ALA A 49 4.03 22.03 -11.98
C ALA A 49 3.25 21.82 -13.29
N ASP A 50 3.92 21.35 -14.33
CA ASP A 50 3.29 20.97 -15.60
C ASP A 50 2.91 19.49 -15.63
N ARG A 51 3.52 18.67 -14.77
CA ARG A 51 3.37 17.21 -14.73
C ARG A 51 3.71 16.67 -13.35
N ILE A 52 3.07 15.57 -12.97
CA ILE A 52 3.42 14.78 -11.77
C ILE A 52 3.88 13.39 -12.20
N ILE A 53 4.96 12.90 -11.58
CA ILE A 53 5.37 11.48 -11.65
C ILE A 53 5.33 10.92 -10.23
N THR A 54 4.66 9.80 -10.03
CA THR A 54 4.50 9.18 -8.71
C THR A 54 4.37 7.66 -8.81
N LEU A 55 4.54 6.95 -7.69
CA LEU A 55 4.41 5.49 -7.63
C LEU A 55 3.21 5.10 -6.77
N ASP A 56 2.49 4.05 -7.19
CA ASP A 56 1.44 3.34 -6.44
C ASP A 56 0.58 4.22 -5.51
N LEU A 57 -0.12 5.20 -6.12
CA LEU A 57 -1.12 6.01 -5.45
C LEU A 57 -2.12 5.12 -4.70
N HIS A 58 -2.48 5.56 -3.48
CA HIS A 58 -3.45 4.86 -2.63
C HIS A 58 -4.75 4.52 -3.38
N SER A 59 -5.16 5.43 -4.28
CA SER A 59 -6.34 5.36 -5.12
C SER A 59 -6.01 5.88 -6.51
N GLY A 60 -6.33 5.10 -7.55
CA GLY A 60 -6.02 5.46 -8.94
C GLY A 60 -6.72 6.72 -9.42
N GLN A 61 -7.84 7.08 -8.78
CA GLN A 61 -8.66 8.26 -9.06
C GLN A 61 -7.92 9.57 -8.78
N ILE A 62 -6.89 9.56 -7.93
CA ILE A 62 -6.08 10.75 -7.60
C ILE A 62 -5.42 11.35 -8.86
N GLN A 63 -5.19 10.55 -9.91
CA GLN A 63 -4.73 11.07 -11.21
C GLN A 63 -5.66 12.16 -11.76
N GLY A 64 -6.97 12.05 -11.54
CA GLY A 64 -7.95 13.05 -11.97
C GLY A 64 -8.04 14.29 -11.08
N PHE A 65 -7.24 14.39 -10.01
CA PHE A 65 -7.18 15.59 -9.17
C PHE A 65 -6.25 16.67 -9.73
N PHE A 66 -5.35 16.29 -10.63
CA PHE A 66 -4.43 17.21 -11.30
C PHE A 66 -4.87 17.41 -12.74
N ASP A 67 -4.99 18.67 -13.17
CA ASP A 67 -5.46 19.00 -14.52
C ASP A 67 -4.41 18.71 -15.61
N GLY A 68 -3.13 18.61 -15.23
CA GLY A 68 -2.04 18.24 -16.13
C GLY A 68 -1.79 16.73 -16.20
N PRO A 69 -0.80 16.28 -16.97
CA PRO A 69 -0.42 14.87 -17.03
C PRO A 69 0.09 14.33 -15.69
N VAL A 70 -0.38 13.14 -15.32
CA VAL A 70 0.14 12.36 -14.19
C VAL A 70 0.64 11.02 -14.72
N ASP A 71 1.96 10.78 -14.60
CA ASP A 71 2.53 9.45 -14.83
C ASP A 71 2.49 8.68 -13.51
N HIS A 72 1.47 7.85 -13.34
CA HIS A 72 1.31 6.96 -12.19
C HIS A 72 1.99 5.61 -12.48
N LEU A 73 3.21 5.48 -11.98
CA LEU A 73 4.03 4.27 -12.10
C LEU A 73 3.65 3.25 -11.02
N THR A 74 4.09 2.00 -11.19
CA THR A 74 3.89 0.94 -10.19
C THR A 74 5.20 0.24 -9.86
N ALA A 75 5.41 -0.09 -8.60
CA ALA A 75 6.56 -0.87 -8.13
C ALA A 75 6.34 -2.38 -8.28
N MET A 76 5.17 -2.82 -8.72
CA MET A 76 4.83 -4.23 -8.90
C MET A 76 5.91 -5.04 -9.66
N PRO A 77 6.50 -4.58 -10.78
CA PRO A 77 7.53 -5.34 -11.48
C PRO A 77 8.76 -5.64 -10.62
N VAL A 78 9.29 -4.64 -9.89
CA VAL A 78 10.48 -4.83 -9.05
C VAL A 78 10.20 -5.71 -7.83
N LEU A 79 8.98 -5.62 -7.29
CA LEU A 79 8.52 -6.46 -6.18
C LEU A 79 8.29 -7.92 -6.62
N ILE A 80 7.73 -8.12 -7.81
CA ILE A 80 7.58 -9.44 -8.44
C ILE A 80 8.94 -10.07 -8.71
N ASP A 81 9.88 -9.33 -9.29
CA ASP A 81 11.22 -9.84 -9.58
C ASP A 81 11.95 -10.26 -8.28
N TYR A 82 11.77 -9.47 -7.22
CA TYR A 82 12.26 -9.84 -5.89
C TYR A 82 11.65 -11.15 -5.38
N LEU A 83 10.33 -11.32 -5.48
CA LEU A 83 9.66 -12.57 -5.10
C LEU A 83 10.13 -13.73 -5.98
N LYS A 84 10.23 -13.56 -7.29
CA LYS A 84 10.71 -14.61 -8.21
C LYS A 84 12.12 -15.09 -7.85
N ALA A 85 13.00 -14.17 -7.45
CA ALA A 85 14.36 -14.52 -7.05
C ALA A 85 14.46 -15.17 -5.66
N ASN A 86 13.42 -15.04 -4.80
CA ASN A 86 13.47 -15.45 -3.39
C ASN A 86 12.33 -16.41 -2.97
N HIS A 87 11.46 -16.85 -3.88
CA HIS A 87 10.36 -17.73 -3.51
C HIS A 87 10.86 -19.16 -3.31
N THR A 88 10.17 -19.87 -2.42
CA THR A 88 10.23 -21.33 -2.31
C THR A 88 9.03 -21.92 -3.08
N ALA A 89 9.03 -23.24 -3.28
CA ALA A 89 7.75 -23.92 -3.54
C ALA A 89 6.77 -23.60 -2.37
N ASP A 90 5.48 -23.51 -2.68
CA ASP A 90 4.37 -23.26 -1.73
C ASP A 90 4.27 -21.85 -1.13
N THR A 91 4.10 -20.84 -2.00
CA THR A 91 3.83 -19.44 -1.63
C THR A 91 2.41 -19.01 -2.03
N VAL A 92 1.71 -18.29 -1.15
CA VAL A 92 0.38 -17.70 -1.37
C VAL A 92 0.47 -16.18 -1.24
N ILE A 93 -0.14 -15.47 -2.18
CA ILE A 93 -0.28 -14.02 -2.12
C ILE A 93 -1.51 -13.67 -1.28
N VAL A 94 -1.36 -12.76 -0.31
CA VAL A 94 -2.42 -12.41 0.63
C VAL A 94 -2.79 -10.93 0.52
N ALA A 95 -4.07 -10.64 0.34
CA ALA A 95 -4.59 -9.30 0.55
C ALA A 95 -4.93 -9.06 2.04
N PRO A 96 -4.42 -7.98 2.67
CA PRO A 96 -4.70 -7.69 4.08
C PRO A 96 -6.14 -7.23 4.34
N ASP A 97 -6.85 -6.77 3.32
CA ASP A 97 -8.27 -6.46 3.36
C ASP A 97 -8.92 -6.48 1.96
N ALA A 98 -10.23 -6.26 1.91
CA ALA A 98 -11.02 -6.24 0.70
C ALA A 98 -10.58 -5.16 -0.33
N GLY A 99 -10.04 -4.03 0.15
CA GLY A 99 -9.57 -2.94 -0.71
C GLY A 99 -8.34 -3.32 -1.52
N ARG A 100 -7.54 -4.27 -1.03
CA ARG A 100 -6.28 -4.72 -1.65
C ARG A 100 -6.38 -5.98 -2.48
N VAL A 101 -7.53 -6.66 -2.50
CA VAL A 101 -7.75 -7.89 -3.29
C VAL A 101 -7.39 -7.72 -4.77
N LYS A 102 -7.72 -6.58 -5.38
CA LYS A 102 -7.38 -6.31 -6.80
C LYS A 102 -5.86 -6.25 -7.04
N VAL A 103 -5.10 -5.68 -6.10
CA VAL A 103 -3.64 -5.58 -6.21
C VAL A 103 -3.02 -6.96 -6.00
N ALA A 104 -3.40 -7.65 -4.93
CA ALA A 104 -2.94 -9.00 -4.62
C ALA A 104 -3.25 -10.00 -5.76
N SER A 105 -4.44 -9.92 -6.36
CA SER A 105 -4.82 -10.76 -7.50
C SER A 105 -3.92 -10.55 -8.72
N ARG A 106 -3.46 -9.32 -8.98
CA ARG A 106 -2.49 -9.06 -10.05
C ARG A 106 -1.13 -9.71 -9.74
N PHE A 107 -0.65 -9.61 -8.50
CA PHE A 107 0.58 -10.30 -8.08
C PHE A 107 0.46 -11.81 -8.27
N SER A 108 -0.63 -12.41 -7.79
CA SER A 108 -0.95 -13.83 -7.95
C SER A 108 -0.93 -14.26 -9.42
N LEU A 109 -1.55 -13.48 -10.32
CA LEU A 109 -1.56 -13.77 -11.77
C LEU A 109 -0.16 -13.73 -12.40
N TYR A 110 0.67 -12.73 -12.06
CA TYR A 110 2.02 -12.61 -12.65
C TYR A 110 3.03 -13.60 -12.08
N LEU A 111 2.77 -14.12 -10.88
CA LEU A 111 3.62 -15.09 -10.18
C LEU A 111 3.14 -16.54 -10.34
N ASP A 112 1.93 -16.75 -10.90
CA ASP A 112 1.25 -18.04 -10.94
C ASP A 112 1.15 -18.69 -9.53
N MET A 113 0.73 -17.87 -8.56
CA MET A 113 0.58 -18.24 -7.15
C MET A 113 -0.87 -18.14 -6.70
N GLU A 114 -1.26 -18.93 -5.71
CA GLU A 114 -2.60 -18.84 -5.12
C GLU A 114 -2.83 -17.48 -4.45
N LEU A 115 -4.11 -17.11 -4.33
CA LEU A 115 -4.56 -15.88 -3.69
C LEU A 115 -5.39 -16.23 -2.44
N ALA A 116 -5.06 -15.58 -1.32
CA ALA A 116 -5.89 -15.53 -0.13
C ALA A 116 -6.18 -14.07 0.26
N PHE A 117 -7.18 -13.87 1.12
CA PHE A 117 -7.45 -12.55 1.68
C PHE A 117 -8.03 -12.61 3.08
N VAL A 118 -7.68 -11.61 3.89
CA VAL A 118 -8.23 -11.43 5.23
C VAL A 118 -9.59 -10.75 5.12
N HIS A 119 -10.62 -11.40 5.66
CA HIS A 119 -11.98 -10.91 5.67
C HIS A 119 -12.40 -10.49 7.08
N LYS A 120 -12.86 -9.24 7.22
CA LYS A 120 -13.44 -8.73 8.47
C LYS A 120 -14.93 -9.08 8.49
N ARG A 121 -15.31 -10.09 9.27
CA ARG A 121 -16.72 -10.43 9.50
C ARG A 121 -17.26 -9.60 10.64
N ARG A 122 -18.24 -8.74 10.34
CA ARG A 122 -19.04 -8.05 11.37
C ARG A 122 -20.22 -8.93 11.78
N PRO A 123 -20.32 -9.36 13.04
CA PRO A 123 -21.51 -10.07 13.51
C PRO A 123 -22.71 -9.14 13.39
N ARG A 124 -23.74 -9.55 12.64
CA ARG A 124 -25.02 -8.81 12.59
C ARG A 124 -25.62 -8.76 14.00
N GLY A 125 -25.97 -7.56 14.47
CA GLY A 125 -26.79 -7.38 15.67
C GLY A 125 -26.05 -7.19 17.00
N LYS A 126 -24.72 -7.08 17.03
CA LYS A 126 -23.98 -6.73 18.26
C LYS A 126 -23.07 -5.53 18.03
N ALA A 127 -23.54 -4.35 18.41
CA ALA A 127 -22.63 -3.22 18.64
C ALA A 127 -21.70 -3.61 19.80
N ASN A 128 -20.38 -3.49 19.61
CA ASN A 128 -19.31 -3.82 20.57
C ASN A 128 -18.82 -5.28 20.66
N VAL A 129 -19.05 -6.13 19.65
CA VAL A 129 -18.34 -7.43 19.56
C VAL A 129 -17.19 -7.32 18.56
N VAL A 130 -16.02 -7.78 18.99
CA VAL A 130 -14.76 -7.87 18.23
C VAL A 130 -15.04 -8.38 16.81
N GLU A 131 -14.55 -7.67 15.80
CA GLU A 131 -14.64 -8.10 14.40
C GLU A 131 -13.99 -9.48 14.28
N ALA A 132 -14.76 -10.50 13.89
CA ALA A 132 -14.18 -11.82 13.65
C ALA A 132 -13.38 -11.74 12.36
N LEU A 133 -12.06 -11.87 12.47
CA LEU A 133 -11.15 -11.94 11.34
C LEU A 133 -11.10 -13.39 10.86
N ASP A 134 -11.34 -13.59 9.56
CA ASP A 134 -11.26 -14.90 8.92
C ASP A 134 -10.35 -14.82 7.68
N VAL A 135 -9.79 -15.95 7.26
CA VAL A 135 -8.95 -16.05 6.05
C VAL A 135 -9.71 -16.82 4.99
N VAL A 136 -9.88 -16.21 3.83
CA VAL A 136 -10.43 -16.89 2.65
C VAL A 136 -9.27 -17.30 1.75
N GLY A 137 -9.12 -18.61 1.53
CA GLY A 137 -8.00 -19.22 0.79
C GLY A 137 -7.27 -20.25 1.66
N ASP A 138 -6.50 -21.15 1.03
CA ASP A 138 -5.69 -22.13 1.75
C ASP A 138 -4.30 -21.56 2.05
N VAL A 139 -3.98 -21.43 3.33
CA VAL A 139 -2.73 -20.85 3.82
C VAL A 139 -1.92 -21.83 4.67
N ALA A 140 -2.47 -22.99 4.99
CA ALA A 140 -1.87 -23.92 5.94
C ALA A 140 -0.59 -24.55 5.37
N GLY A 141 0.51 -24.49 6.12
CA GLY A 141 1.82 -24.98 5.72
C GLY A 141 2.52 -24.16 4.64
N LYS A 142 1.91 -23.06 4.16
CA LYS A 142 2.43 -22.24 3.06
C LYS A 142 3.09 -20.97 3.56
N ARG A 143 4.00 -20.40 2.75
CA ARG A 143 4.48 -19.03 2.95
C ARG A 143 3.41 -18.06 2.49
N CYS A 144 2.99 -17.15 3.35
CA CYS A 144 2.06 -16.09 3.01
C CYS A 144 2.80 -14.78 2.76
N VAL A 145 2.58 -14.15 1.62
CA VAL A 145 3.12 -12.82 1.31
C VAL A 145 1.98 -11.81 1.29
N ILE A 146 1.89 -10.99 2.33
CA ILE A 146 0.90 -9.92 2.43
C ILE A 146 1.33 -8.77 1.51
N ILE A 147 0.45 -8.37 0.59
CA ILE A 147 0.68 -7.28 -0.36
C ILE A 147 -0.18 -6.06 -0.01
N ASP A 148 0.45 -4.91 0.20
CA ASP A 148 -0.24 -3.62 0.38
C ASP A 148 0.45 -2.50 -0.44
N ASP A 149 -0.19 -1.33 -0.56
CA ASP A 149 0.46 -0.15 -1.15
C ASP A 149 1.47 0.48 -0.19
N MET A 150 1.18 0.46 1.11
CA MET A 150 2.03 1.09 2.11
C MET A 150 1.97 0.41 3.48
N ILE A 151 3.04 0.57 4.27
CA ILE A 151 3.10 0.21 5.68
C ILE A 151 3.27 1.49 6.48
N ASP A 152 2.20 1.91 7.16
CA ASP A 152 2.16 3.11 8.01
C ASP A 152 2.52 2.76 9.45
N THR A 153 1.54 2.54 10.32
CA THR A 153 1.77 2.13 11.73
C THR A 153 1.95 0.62 11.90
N ALA A 154 2.07 -0.15 10.81
CA ALA A 154 2.10 -1.61 10.75
C ALA A 154 0.91 -2.39 11.35
N GLY A 155 -0.09 -1.74 11.97
CA GLY A 155 -1.15 -2.45 12.71
C GLY A 155 -1.97 -3.44 11.87
N THR A 156 -2.35 -3.05 10.64
CA THR A 156 -3.11 -3.92 9.73
C THR A 156 -2.32 -5.16 9.33
N ILE A 157 -1.05 -5.00 8.94
CA ILE A 157 -0.22 -6.12 8.46
C ILE A 157 0.18 -7.06 9.60
N CYS A 158 0.44 -6.55 10.81
CA CYS A 158 0.74 -7.39 11.97
C CYS A 158 -0.47 -8.24 12.37
N ALA A 159 -1.67 -7.64 12.42
CA ALA A 159 -2.90 -8.38 12.74
C ALA A 159 -3.23 -9.44 11.66
N ALA A 160 -2.99 -9.13 10.38
CA ALA A 160 -3.11 -10.10 9.31
C ALA A 160 -2.09 -11.25 9.46
N ALA A 161 -0.84 -10.94 9.82
CA ALA A 161 0.18 -11.95 10.04
C ALA A 161 -0.13 -12.90 11.21
N GLU A 162 -0.58 -12.35 12.34
CA GLU A 162 -1.04 -13.13 13.50
C GLU A 162 -2.16 -14.10 13.12
N LEU A 163 -3.15 -13.61 12.37
CA LEU A 163 -4.25 -14.43 11.88
C LEU A 163 -3.76 -15.57 10.96
N LEU A 164 -2.89 -15.26 9.99
CA LEU A 164 -2.34 -16.27 9.07
C LEU A 164 -1.57 -17.36 9.81
N ILE A 165 -0.76 -16.99 10.80
CA ILE A 165 -0.05 -17.97 11.65
C ILE A 165 -1.03 -18.81 12.46
N SER A 166 -2.08 -18.21 13.03
CA SER A 166 -3.12 -18.97 13.75
C SER A 166 -3.89 -19.96 12.87
N GLN A 167 -3.92 -19.71 11.55
CA GLN A 167 -4.51 -20.58 10.52
C GLN A 167 -3.48 -21.58 9.93
N GLY A 168 -2.28 -21.65 10.51
CA GLY A 168 -1.26 -22.64 10.18
C GLY A 168 -0.31 -22.23 9.06
N ALA A 169 -0.23 -20.95 8.69
CA ALA A 169 0.82 -20.49 7.77
C ALA A 169 2.22 -20.83 8.32
N ALA A 170 3.11 -21.30 7.45
CA ALA A 170 4.46 -21.68 7.84
C ALA A 170 5.37 -20.46 8.06
N GLU A 171 5.13 -19.40 7.29
CA GLU A 171 5.91 -18.17 7.31
C GLU A 171 5.06 -17.01 6.78
N VAL A 172 5.27 -15.79 7.30
CA VAL A 172 4.58 -14.58 6.80
C VAL A 172 5.58 -13.50 6.42
N TRP A 173 5.51 -13.03 5.18
CA TRP A 173 6.19 -11.83 4.71
C TRP A 173 5.19 -10.69 4.54
N ALA A 174 5.65 -9.47 4.77
CA ALA A 174 4.92 -8.25 4.41
C ALA A 174 5.67 -7.52 3.30
N MET A 175 4.95 -7.13 2.25
CA MET A 175 5.51 -6.44 1.10
C MET A 175 4.65 -5.26 0.71
N ALA A 176 5.27 -4.09 0.54
CA ALA A 176 4.57 -2.87 0.14
C ALA A 176 5.44 -1.96 -0.71
N THR A 177 4.81 -1.04 -1.43
CA THR A 177 5.56 -0.01 -2.15
C THR A 177 6.15 0.99 -1.17
N HIS A 178 5.34 1.58 -0.29
CA HIS A 178 5.78 2.67 0.59
C HIS A 178 5.97 2.21 2.05
N GLY A 179 7.20 2.21 2.54
CA GLY A 179 7.48 2.06 3.97
C GLY A 179 7.42 3.41 4.67
N ILE A 180 6.24 3.83 5.14
CA ILE A 180 6.06 5.07 5.92
C ILE A 180 6.57 4.86 7.34
N LEU A 181 6.29 3.68 7.92
CA LEU A 181 6.84 3.20 9.19
C LEU A 181 6.71 4.22 10.33
N SER A 182 5.55 4.90 10.43
CA SER A 182 5.28 5.82 11.52
C SER A 182 5.09 5.08 12.84
N ASP A 183 5.40 5.73 13.95
CA ASP A 183 5.28 5.10 15.27
C ASP A 183 3.86 4.53 15.50
N PRO A 184 3.74 3.32 16.06
CA PRO A 184 4.79 2.45 16.61
C PRO A 184 5.19 1.30 15.65
N ALA A 185 5.34 1.55 14.35
CA ALA A 185 5.53 0.49 13.33
C ALA A 185 6.72 -0.43 13.62
N THR A 186 7.91 0.12 13.88
CA THR A 186 9.13 -0.66 14.12
C THR A 186 8.93 -1.66 15.25
N LYS A 187 8.45 -1.18 16.41
CA LYS A 187 8.15 -2.02 17.57
C LYS A 187 7.14 -3.12 17.23
N ARG A 188 6.06 -2.77 16.53
CA ARG A 188 5.04 -3.76 16.13
C ARG A 188 5.58 -4.80 15.18
N LEU A 189 6.45 -4.42 14.24
CA LEU A 189 7.08 -5.35 13.31
C LEU A 189 8.03 -6.30 14.04
N GLU A 190 8.86 -5.80 14.95
CA GLU A 190 9.77 -6.59 15.78
C GLU A 190 9.04 -7.60 16.67
N GLU A 191 7.90 -7.21 17.24
CA GLU A 191 7.08 -8.05 18.12
C GLU A 191 6.13 -9.01 17.34
N SER A 192 5.95 -8.79 16.03
CA SER A 192 5.03 -9.57 15.20
C SER A 192 5.64 -10.89 14.70
N PRO A 193 4.82 -11.83 14.22
CA PRO A 193 5.33 -13.05 13.59
C PRO A 193 5.79 -12.84 12.13
N ILE A 194 5.90 -11.61 11.64
CA ILE A 194 6.37 -11.32 10.28
C ILE A 194 7.87 -11.60 10.21
N SER A 195 8.29 -12.58 9.40
CA SER A 195 9.71 -12.95 9.26
C SER A 195 10.50 -12.02 8.35
N LYS A 196 9.80 -11.31 7.44
CA LYS A 196 10.43 -10.42 6.46
C LYS A 196 9.52 -9.28 6.04
N VAL A 197 10.08 -8.08 6.01
CA VAL A 197 9.43 -6.88 5.46
C VAL A 197 10.20 -6.45 4.21
N VAL A 198 9.49 -6.31 3.09
CA VAL A 198 10.05 -5.90 1.80
C VAL A 198 9.37 -4.62 1.35
N ILE A 199 10.13 -3.54 1.27
CA ILE A 199 9.64 -2.22 0.86
C ILE A 199 10.57 -1.60 -0.17
N THR A 200 10.05 -0.66 -0.95
CA THR A 200 10.87 0.14 -1.87
C THR A 200 11.52 1.32 -1.15
N ASN A 201 12.41 2.01 -1.85
CA ASN A 201 13.06 3.24 -1.40
C ASN A 201 12.27 4.52 -1.79
N THR A 202 10.95 4.42 -1.99
CA THR A 202 10.10 5.61 -2.24
C THR A 202 10.09 6.58 -1.05
N LEU A 203 10.44 6.09 0.14
CA LEU A 203 10.70 6.85 1.36
C LEU A 203 12.04 6.42 1.97
N PRO A 204 12.78 7.32 2.65
CA PRO A 204 13.96 6.95 3.42
C PRO A 204 13.56 6.13 4.65
N LEU A 205 14.44 5.24 5.09
CA LEU A 205 14.34 4.63 6.41
C LEU A 205 14.80 5.66 7.45
N LEU A 206 14.02 5.82 8.52
CA LEU A 206 14.34 6.68 9.67
C LEU A 206 15.27 5.95 10.65
#